data_AF-A0A969QDF8-F1
#
_entry.id   AF-A0A969QDF8-F1
#
_cell.length_a   1.000
_cell.length_b   1.000
_cell.length_c   1.000
_cell.angle_alpha   90.00
_cell.angle_beta   90.00
_cell.angle_gamma   90.00
#
_symmetry.space_group_name_H-M   'P 1'
#
loop_
_entity.id
_entity.type
_entity.pdbx_description
1 polymer ?
#
loop_
_entity_poly.entity_id
_entity_poly.type
_entity_poly.pdbx_seq_one_letter_code
_entity_poly.pdbx_strand_id
1 'polypeptide(L)'
;MKKIIYDVGSNNGDDIPYYLMKGDLVVAIEANPVLCESIRQRFDAEIQAGRLIVESCVVTADECSDEADFYLHDTNPLLSQLPKPPEAILDQFTKHKLPSKSILSIIRSHGTPHYIKIDIEHYDAPLLRAIFASELHPPFISAESHNIDVFSVLVGQGCYKAFKLVDGSSISRIYSNRSIESHSTQDLILYSFPHHSSGPFGNDIDGEWMTPDNFFRLLAFEGLGWKDIHATNTRRARSINSTKSCQLSRSTNNGDELLSYFRLSK
;
A
#
# COMPACT_ATOMS: atom_id res chain seq x y z
N MET A 1 0.69 -22.83 -3.63
CA MET A 1 0.12 -22.08 -2.49
C MET A 1 -0.65 -20.91 -3.09
N LYS A 2 -1.88 -20.64 -2.64
CA LYS A 2 -2.75 -19.61 -3.21
C LYS A 2 -2.14 -18.22 -3.02
N LYS A 3 -2.02 -17.40 -4.06
CA LYS A 3 -1.58 -16.01 -3.96
C LYS A 3 -2.77 -15.12 -3.59
N ILE A 4 -2.83 -14.71 -2.33
CA ILE A 4 -3.89 -13.84 -1.81
C ILE A 4 -3.36 -12.41 -1.72
N ILE A 5 -4.11 -11.47 -2.27
CA ILE A 5 -3.82 -10.04 -2.20
C ILE A 5 -4.84 -9.39 -1.28
N TYR A 6 -4.37 -8.61 -0.32
CA TYR A 6 -5.19 -7.79 0.55
C TYR A 6 -5.11 -6.33 0.12
N ASP A 7 -6.26 -5.74 -0.12
CA ASP A 7 -6.44 -4.34 -0.49
C ASP A 7 -7.16 -3.64 0.68
N VAL A 8 -6.39 -3.18 1.67
CA VAL A 8 -6.92 -2.52 2.87
C VAL A 8 -7.10 -1.03 2.59
N GLY A 9 -8.34 -0.55 2.69
CA GLY A 9 -8.70 0.78 2.20
C GLY A 9 -8.97 0.77 0.71
N SER A 10 -9.74 -0.21 0.22
CA SER A 10 -9.95 -0.40 -1.22
C SER A 10 -10.73 0.74 -1.89
N ASN A 11 -11.35 1.64 -1.12
CA ASN A 11 -12.12 2.78 -1.60
C ASN A 11 -13.17 2.35 -2.64
N ASN A 12 -13.14 2.90 -3.86
CA ASN A 12 -14.05 2.53 -4.94
C ASN A 12 -13.63 1.25 -5.69
N GLY A 13 -12.51 0.62 -5.32
CA GLY A 13 -12.00 -0.61 -5.92
C GLY A 13 -11.14 -0.41 -7.17
N ASP A 14 -10.49 0.74 -7.32
CA ASP A 14 -9.71 1.08 -8.52
C ASP A 14 -8.44 0.24 -8.72
N ASP A 15 -7.90 -0.36 -7.65
CA ASP A 15 -6.74 -1.27 -7.71
C ASP A 15 -7.14 -2.74 -7.98
N ILE A 16 -8.40 -3.11 -7.74
CA ILE A 16 -8.91 -4.48 -7.83
C ILE A 16 -8.65 -5.13 -9.20
N PRO A 17 -8.88 -4.46 -10.36
CA PRO A 17 -8.60 -5.08 -11.66
C PRO A 17 -7.14 -5.52 -11.80
N TYR A 18 -6.20 -4.69 -11.33
CA TYR A 18 -4.79 -5.04 -11.33
C TYR A 18 -4.50 -6.21 -10.37
N TYR A 19 -5.03 -6.18 -9.15
CA TYR A 19 -4.81 -7.25 -8.18
C TYR A 19 -5.42 -8.60 -8.64
N LEU A 20 -6.56 -8.59 -9.31
CA LEU A 20 -7.15 -9.78 -9.93
C LEU A 20 -6.26 -10.37 -11.04
N MET A 21 -5.42 -9.57 -11.71
CA MET A 21 -4.41 -10.11 -12.62
C MET A 21 -3.26 -10.77 -11.86
N LYS A 22 -2.91 -10.31 -10.65
CA LYS A 22 -1.71 -10.75 -9.92
C LYS A 22 -1.95 -11.84 -8.87
N GLY A 23 -3.20 -12.07 -8.48
CA GLY A 23 -3.60 -12.99 -7.40
C GLY A 23 -4.64 -14.04 -7.81
N ASP A 24 -4.68 -15.11 -7.03
CA ASP A 24 -5.75 -16.12 -7.09
C ASP A 24 -7.01 -15.65 -6.37
N LEU A 25 -6.85 -14.78 -5.36
CA LEU A 25 -7.93 -14.15 -4.59
C LEU A 25 -7.51 -12.75 -4.18
N VAL A 26 -8.43 -11.81 -4.30
CA VAL A 26 -8.34 -10.46 -3.73
C VAL A 26 -9.31 -10.36 -2.55
N VAL A 27 -8.83 -9.84 -1.42
CA VAL A 27 -9.66 -9.49 -0.26
C VAL A 27 -9.64 -7.96 -0.16
N ALA A 28 -10.70 -7.33 -0.63
CA ALA A 28 -10.91 -5.89 -0.53
C ALA A 28 -11.57 -5.56 0.81
N ILE A 29 -10.96 -4.66 1.58
CA ILE A 29 -11.46 -4.25 2.90
C ILE A 29 -11.77 -2.75 2.83
N GLU A 30 -13.03 -2.41 3.07
CA GLU A 30 -13.53 -1.03 3.01
C GLU A 30 -14.56 -0.81 4.13
N ALA A 31 -14.51 0.36 4.76
CA ALA A 31 -15.41 0.70 5.85
C ALA A 31 -16.69 1.38 5.34
N ASN A 32 -16.59 2.24 4.33
CA ASN A 32 -17.71 2.99 3.78
C ASN A 32 -18.70 2.03 3.08
N PRO A 33 -19.94 1.87 3.60
CA PRO A 33 -20.90 0.92 3.05
C PRO A 33 -21.32 1.21 1.61
N VAL A 34 -21.32 2.49 1.21
CA VAL A 34 -21.69 2.91 -0.17
C VAL A 34 -20.60 2.46 -1.15
N LEU A 35 -19.33 2.61 -0.78
CA LEU A 35 -18.21 2.16 -1.59
C LEU A 35 -18.15 0.64 -1.68
N CYS A 36 -18.38 -0.05 -0.55
CA CYS A 36 -18.47 -1.51 -0.53
C CYS A 36 -19.53 -2.04 -1.51
N GLU A 37 -20.71 -1.41 -1.52
CA GLU A 37 -21.78 -1.78 -2.44
C GLU A 37 -21.41 -1.48 -3.90
N SER A 38 -20.73 -0.35 -4.15
CA SER A 38 -20.19 -0.05 -5.47
C SER A 38 -19.19 -1.11 -5.96
N ILE A 39 -18.28 -1.58 -5.10
CA ILE A 39 -17.36 -2.68 -5.41
C ILE A 39 -18.14 -3.94 -5.75
N ARG A 40 -19.14 -4.33 -4.92
CA ARG A 40 -19.94 -5.54 -5.16
C ARG A 40 -20.67 -5.50 -6.50
N GLN A 41 -21.20 -4.34 -6.88
CA GLN A 41 -21.89 -4.16 -8.16
C GLN A 41 -20.91 -4.18 -9.33
N ARG A 42 -19.75 -3.51 -9.21
CA ARG A 42 -18.72 -3.44 -10.26
C ARG A 42 -18.10 -4.81 -10.56
N PHE A 43 -17.92 -5.64 -9.53
CA PHE A 43 -17.14 -6.88 -9.58
C PHE A 43 -17.95 -8.13 -9.19
N ASP A 44 -19.27 -8.12 -9.47
CA ASP A 44 -20.14 -9.25 -9.14
C ASP A 44 -19.64 -10.56 -9.77
N ALA A 45 -19.20 -10.52 -11.03
CA ALA A 45 -18.69 -11.71 -11.71
C ALA A 45 -17.48 -12.34 -11.00
N GLU A 46 -16.54 -11.54 -10.51
CA GLU A 46 -15.36 -12.00 -9.79
C GLU A 46 -15.69 -12.48 -8.37
N ILE A 47 -16.70 -11.89 -7.74
CA ILE A 47 -17.24 -12.36 -6.45
C ILE A 47 -17.91 -13.73 -6.63
N GLN A 48 -18.79 -13.88 -7.63
CA GLN A 48 -19.44 -15.17 -7.93
C GLN A 48 -18.41 -16.24 -8.31
N ALA A 49 -17.32 -15.85 -8.98
CA ALA A 49 -16.21 -16.74 -9.31
C ALA A 49 -15.29 -17.07 -8.11
N GLY A 50 -15.53 -16.50 -6.93
CA GLY A 50 -14.70 -16.71 -5.73
C GLY A 50 -13.30 -16.10 -5.82
N ARG A 51 -13.10 -15.12 -6.71
CA ARG A 51 -11.83 -14.42 -6.95
C ARG A 51 -11.73 -13.08 -6.20
N LEU A 52 -12.84 -12.54 -5.75
CA LEU A 52 -12.91 -11.32 -4.93
C LEU A 52 -13.78 -11.56 -3.70
N ILE A 53 -13.32 -11.10 -2.54
CA ILE A 53 -14.09 -10.99 -1.29
C ILE A 53 -14.12 -9.52 -0.91
N VAL A 54 -15.30 -9.02 -0.49
CA VAL A 54 -15.49 -7.65 0.00
C VAL A 54 -15.85 -7.68 1.48
N GLU A 55 -14.88 -7.32 2.31
CA GLU A 55 -15.05 -7.13 3.76
C GLU A 55 -15.51 -5.70 4.03
N SER A 56 -16.81 -5.56 4.32
CA SER A 56 -17.44 -4.27 4.63
C SER A 56 -17.39 -4.02 6.13
N CYS A 57 -16.24 -3.53 6.60
CA CYS A 57 -15.98 -3.30 8.00
C CYS A 57 -14.86 -2.28 8.22
N VAL A 58 -14.89 -1.64 9.38
CA VAL A 58 -13.75 -0.90 9.91
C VAL A 58 -12.69 -1.91 10.33
N VAL A 59 -11.50 -1.82 9.74
CA VAL A 59 -10.37 -2.68 10.10
C VAL A 59 -9.63 -2.11 11.31
N THR A 60 -9.35 -2.96 12.30
CA THR A 60 -8.68 -2.56 13.55
C THR A 60 -7.39 -3.35 13.80
N ALA A 61 -6.49 -2.77 14.60
CA ALA A 61 -5.26 -3.45 15.03
C ALA A 61 -5.52 -4.53 16.09
N ASP A 62 -6.41 -4.24 17.05
CA ASP A 62 -6.67 -5.09 18.21
C ASP A 62 -7.90 -6.00 18.02
N GLU A 63 -7.97 -7.10 18.79
CA GLU A 63 -9.13 -8.01 18.79
C GLU A 63 -10.37 -7.33 19.40
N CYS A 64 -11.50 -7.48 18.68
CA CYS A 64 -12.55 -6.50 18.48
C CYS A 64 -13.61 -6.31 19.58
N SER A 65 -14.25 -5.14 19.53
CA SER A 65 -15.69 -4.94 19.73
C SER A 65 -16.46 -5.17 18.42
N ASP A 66 -17.72 -5.60 18.46
CA ASP A 66 -18.51 -5.89 17.24
C ASP A 66 -18.66 -4.69 16.28
N GLU A 67 -18.55 -3.47 16.82
CA GLU A 67 -18.61 -2.22 16.07
C GLU A 67 -17.46 -1.28 16.47
N ALA A 68 -17.10 -0.37 15.56
CA ALA A 68 -16.17 0.73 15.80
C ALA A 68 -16.75 2.05 15.30
N ASP A 69 -16.31 3.14 15.91
CA ASP A 69 -16.60 4.49 15.42
C ASP A 69 -15.82 4.74 14.12
N PHE A 70 -16.48 5.25 13.09
CA PHE A 70 -15.87 5.63 11.82
C PHE A 70 -16.37 7.00 11.39
N TYR A 71 -15.49 7.82 10.84
CA TYR A 71 -15.80 9.20 10.46
C TYR A 71 -15.80 9.29 8.94
N LEU A 72 -16.99 9.34 8.36
CA LEU A 72 -17.16 9.54 6.93
C LEU A 72 -17.02 11.02 6.62
N HIS A 73 -16.11 11.37 5.72
CA HIS A 73 -16.01 12.73 5.24
C HIS A 73 -17.18 13.03 4.30
N ASP A 74 -17.83 14.19 4.47
CA ASP A 74 -19.13 14.47 3.85
C ASP A 74 -19.06 14.60 2.31
N THR A 75 -17.93 15.05 1.77
CA THR A 75 -17.75 15.30 0.32
C THR A 75 -16.59 14.54 -0.34
N ASN A 76 -15.60 14.07 0.42
CA ASN A 76 -14.43 13.38 -0.14
C ASN A 76 -14.19 12.03 0.57
N PRO A 77 -14.67 10.91 0.00
CA PRO A 77 -14.56 9.60 0.63
C PRO A 77 -13.12 9.18 0.98
N LEU A 78 -12.12 9.66 0.22
CA LEU A 78 -10.69 9.38 0.44
C LEU A 78 -10.20 9.84 1.82
N LEU A 79 -10.83 10.85 2.41
CA LEU A 79 -10.45 11.40 3.71
C LEU A 79 -11.20 10.74 4.88
N SER A 80 -12.07 9.75 4.60
CA SER A 80 -12.81 9.05 5.65
C SER A 80 -11.85 8.23 6.51
N GLN A 81 -12.05 8.26 7.82
CA GLN A 81 -11.00 7.81 8.73
C GLN A 81 -11.52 7.19 10.02
N LEU A 82 -10.68 6.30 10.55
CA LEU A 82 -10.52 6.01 11.97
C LEU A 82 -9.03 6.29 12.21
N PRO A 83 -8.61 7.18 13.12
CA PRO A 83 -9.29 7.65 14.33
C PRO A 83 -10.16 8.91 14.13
N LYS A 84 -10.71 9.43 15.24
CA LYS A 84 -11.47 10.70 15.27
C LYS A 84 -10.67 11.85 14.62
N PRO A 85 -11.23 12.60 13.66
CA PRO A 85 -10.62 13.79 13.10
C PRO A 85 -10.35 14.89 14.14
N PRO A 86 -9.36 15.78 13.92
CA PRO A 86 -9.15 16.95 14.75
C PRO A 86 -10.41 17.82 14.85
N GLU A 87 -10.64 18.42 16.02
CA GLU A 87 -11.84 19.23 16.28
C GLU A 87 -12.00 20.39 15.28
N ALA A 88 -10.90 20.91 14.74
CA ALA A 88 -10.88 22.00 13.77
C ALA A 88 -11.50 21.66 12.40
N ILE A 89 -11.64 20.37 12.08
CA ILE A 89 -12.22 19.91 10.80
C ILE A 89 -13.38 18.92 11.01
N LEU A 90 -13.77 18.65 12.26
CA LEU A 90 -14.74 17.61 12.60
C LEU A 90 -16.13 17.87 12.00
N ASP A 91 -16.46 19.13 11.70
CA ASP A 91 -17.70 19.56 11.07
C ASP A 91 -17.84 19.14 9.60
N GLN A 92 -16.76 18.64 8.99
CA GLN A 92 -16.74 18.08 7.63
C GLN A 92 -16.99 16.56 7.62
N PHE A 93 -17.25 15.98 8.79
CA PHE A 93 -17.39 14.54 8.97
C PHE A 93 -18.68 14.18 9.69
N THR A 94 -19.27 13.08 9.24
CA THR A 94 -20.37 12.41 9.94
C THR A 94 -19.84 11.16 10.63
N LYS A 95 -20.10 11.05 11.95
CA LYS A 95 -19.70 9.89 12.75
C LYS A 95 -20.74 8.76 12.62
N HIS A 96 -20.26 7.57 12.30
CA HIS A 96 -21.05 6.33 12.24
C HIS A 96 -20.48 5.27 13.18
N LYS A 97 -21.35 4.38 13.65
CA LYS A 97 -20.92 3.07 14.18
C LYS A 97 -21.08 2.04 13.08
N LEU A 98 -20.00 1.36 12.76
CA LEU A 98 -19.95 0.37 11.69
C LEU A 98 -19.39 -0.95 12.21
N PRO A 99 -19.74 -2.10 11.59
CA PRO A 99 -19.12 -3.38 11.92
C PRO A 99 -17.60 -3.27 11.86
N SER A 100 -16.92 -3.90 12.82
CA SER A 100 -15.45 -3.88 12.86
C SER A 100 -14.85 -5.28 12.93
N LYS A 101 -13.67 -5.44 12.34
CA LYS A 101 -12.90 -6.68 12.37
C LYS A 101 -11.42 -6.37 12.52
N SER A 102 -10.71 -7.14 13.34
CA SER A 102 -9.26 -7.01 13.43
C SER A 102 -8.60 -7.53 12.16
N ILE A 103 -7.51 -6.89 11.72
CA ILE A 103 -6.77 -7.33 10.53
C ILE A 103 -6.33 -8.79 10.64
N LEU A 104 -5.95 -9.24 11.84
CA LEU A 104 -5.58 -10.63 12.10
C LEU A 104 -6.76 -11.59 11.94
N SER A 105 -7.98 -11.20 12.35
CA SER A 105 -9.17 -12.03 12.17
C SER A 105 -9.53 -12.20 10.69
N ILE A 106 -9.38 -11.14 9.88
CA ILE A 106 -9.61 -11.17 8.45
C ILE A 106 -8.57 -12.07 7.76
N ILE A 107 -7.29 -11.93 8.12
CA ILE A 107 -6.21 -12.78 7.58
C ILE A 107 -6.44 -14.25 7.95
N ARG A 108 -6.80 -14.55 9.20
CA ARG A 108 -7.10 -15.94 9.63
C ARG A 108 -8.26 -16.55 8.85
N SER A 109 -9.26 -15.74 8.48
CA SER A 109 -10.46 -16.20 7.78
C SER A 109 -10.19 -16.54 6.30
N HIS A 110 -9.31 -15.79 5.64
CA HIS A 110 -9.13 -15.91 4.18
C HIS A 110 -7.78 -16.51 3.75
N GLY A 111 -6.76 -16.45 4.60
CA GLY A 111 -5.44 -17.06 4.38
C GLY A 111 -4.27 -16.08 4.45
N THR A 112 -3.04 -16.59 4.41
CA THR A 112 -1.84 -15.76 4.54
C THR A 112 -1.62 -14.86 3.30
N PRO A 113 -1.26 -13.57 3.46
CA PRO A 113 -1.07 -12.67 2.32
C PRO A 113 0.17 -13.04 1.49
N HIS A 114 0.03 -13.01 0.18
CA HIS A 114 1.18 -12.84 -0.74
C HIS A 114 1.60 -11.37 -0.83
N TYR A 115 0.59 -10.49 -0.89
CA TYR A 115 0.74 -9.04 -0.86
C TYR A 115 -0.35 -8.44 0.02
N ILE A 116 -0.01 -7.40 0.77
CA ILE A 116 -0.97 -6.56 1.49
C ILE A 116 -0.65 -5.09 1.23
N LYS A 117 -1.61 -4.36 0.67
CA LYS A 117 -1.63 -2.91 0.65
C LYS A 117 -2.34 -2.44 1.91
N ILE A 118 -1.78 -1.42 2.59
CA ILE A 118 -2.42 -0.70 3.69
C ILE A 118 -2.48 0.78 3.31
N ASP A 119 -3.67 1.29 3.07
CA ASP A 119 -3.88 2.62 2.52
C ASP A 119 -5.13 3.20 3.17
N ILE A 120 -5.00 3.56 4.46
CA ILE A 120 -6.10 4.08 5.27
C ILE A 120 -5.65 5.29 6.08
N GLU A 121 -6.45 6.35 6.04
CA GLU A 121 -6.08 7.63 6.63
C GLU A 121 -5.74 7.50 8.15
N HIS A 122 -4.47 7.78 8.47
CA HIS A 122 -3.91 7.87 9.82
C HIS A 122 -3.89 6.57 10.66
N TYR A 123 -4.06 5.37 10.06
CA TYR A 123 -4.17 4.11 10.82
C TYR A 123 -3.30 2.96 10.29
N ASP A 124 -2.37 3.22 9.38
CA ASP A 124 -1.48 2.22 8.78
C ASP A 124 -0.50 1.63 9.81
N ALA A 125 0.18 2.49 10.56
CA ALA A 125 1.19 2.06 11.52
C ALA A 125 0.63 1.15 12.64
N PRO A 126 -0.55 1.42 13.23
CA PRO A 126 -1.24 0.47 14.10
C PRO A 126 -1.46 -0.91 13.46
N LEU A 127 -1.96 -0.97 12.21
CA LEU A 127 -2.20 -2.25 11.53
C LEU A 127 -0.89 -3.00 11.27
N LEU A 128 0.16 -2.30 10.81
CA LEU A 128 1.48 -2.89 10.60
C LEU A 128 2.04 -3.50 11.89
N ARG A 129 1.91 -2.80 13.03
CA ARG A 129 2.35 -3.31 14.33
C ARG A 129 1.58 -4.58 14.73
N ALA A 130 0.26 -4.61 14.54
CA ALA A 130 -0.55 -5.79 14.83
C ALA A 130 -0.18 -6.99 13.96
N ILE A 131 0.01 -6.77 12.65
CA ILE A 131 0.46 -7.82 11.72
C ILE A 131 1.81 -8.39 12.17
N PHE A 132 2.79 -7.54 12.44
CA PHE A 132 4.14 -8.01 12.80
C PHE A 132 4.23 -8.62 14.20
N ALA A 133 3.45 -8.13 15.16
CA ALA A 133 3.35 -8.77 16.48
C ALA A 133 2.79 -10.21 16.42
N SER A 134 2.13 -10.57 15.32
CA SER A 134 1.65 -11.94 15.04
C SER A 134 2.62 -12.79 14.22
N GLU A 135 3.85 -12.32 14.01
CA GLU A 135 4.90 -12.98 13.20
C GLU A 135 4.52 -13.17 11.71
N LEU A 136 3.53 -12.42 11.22
CA LEU A 136 3.11 -12.45 9.82
C LEU A 136 3.96 -11.49 8.98
N HIS A 137 4.70 -12.05 8.02
CA HIS A 137 5.60 -11.29 7.15
C HIS A 137 5.37 -11.62 5.67
N PRO A 138 4.36 -10.99 5.03
CA PRO A 138 4.08 -11.19 3.61
C PRO A 138 5.30 -10.95 2.71
N PRO A 139 5.44 -11.69 1.59
CA PRO A 139 6.51 -11.46 0.61
C PRO A 139 6.63 -10.01 0.14
N PHE A 140 5.50 -9.34 -0.02
CA PHE A 140 5.39 -7.94 -0.39
C PHE A 140 4.39 -7.24 0.53
N ILE A 141 4.67 -5.99 0.87
CA ILE A 141 3.76 -5.11 1.60
C ILE A 141 3.91 -3.69 1.08
N SER A 142 2.84 -2.90 1.07
CA SER A 142 2.93 -1.45 0.95
C SER A 142 2.11 -0.79 2.05
N ALA A 143 2.54 0.42 2.42
CA ALA A 143 1.76 1.27 3.31
C ALA A 143 1.96 2.74 2.93
N GLU A 144 0.89 3.54 3.05
CA GLU A 144 0.94 4.96 2.76
C GLU A 144 1.81 5.70 3.80
N SER A 145 2.68 6.59 3.32
CA SER A 145 3.66 7.30 4.15
C SER A 145 3.21 8.68 4.59
N HIS A 146 2.01 8.77 5.18
CA HIS A 146 1.57 9.99 5.86
C HIS A 146 2.40 10.33 7.11
N ASN A 147 3.00 9.31 7.74
CA ASN A 147 3.83 9.45 8.94
C ASN A 147 5.10 8.59 8.84
N ILE A 148 6.23 9.11 9.33
CA ILE A 148 7.52 8.40 9.43
C ILE A 148 7.45 7.11 10.27
N ASP A 149 6.45 6.98 11.14
CA ASP A 149 6.18 5.76 11.90
C ASP A 149 5.97 4.54 10.99
N VAL A 150 5.37 4.73 9.82
CA VAL A 150 5.16 3.64 8.83
C VAL A 150 6.49 3.05 8.38
N PHE A 151 7.42 3.91 7.96
CA PHE A 151 8.78 3.49 7.61
C PHE A 151 9.49 2.83 8.80
N SER A 152 9.37 3.44 9.99
CA SER A 152 10.03 2.98 11.20
C SER A 152 9.56 1.58 11.62
N VAL A 153 8.26 1.28 11.47
CA VAL A 153 7.70 -0.05 11.76
C VAL A 153 8.16 -1.08 10.75
N LEU A 154 8.18 -0.75 9.44
CA LEU A 154 8.62 -1.66 8.39
C LEU A 154 10.10 -2.06 8.54
N VAL A 155 10.96 -1.10 8.93
CA VAL A 155 12.39 -1.36 9.15
C VAL A 155 12.65 -2.02 10.50
N GLY A 156 11.96 -1.59 11.56
CA GLY A 156 12.23 -1.96 12.95
C GLY A 156 12.13 -3.46 13.25
N GLN A 157 11.31 -4.20 12.49
CA GLN A 157 11.17 -5.65 12.62
C GLN A 157 12.34 -6.44 11.99
N GLY A 158 13.18 -5.79 11.16
CA GLY A 158 14.33 -6.42 10.52
C GLY A 158 14.02 -7.46 9.43
N CYS A 159 12.74 -7.76 9.20
CA CYS A 159 12.29 -8.73 8.21
C CYS A 159 12.30 -8.18 6.77
N TYR A 160 12.00 -6.90 6.59
CA TYR A 160 12.05 -6.24 5.28
C TYR A 160 13.40 -5.55 5.07
N LYS A 161 14.07 -5.89 3.97
CA LYS A 161 15.43 -5.43 3.67
C LYS A 161 15.55 -4.70 2.34
N ALA A 162 14.44 -4.58 1.61
CA ALA A 162 14.37 -4.06 0.26
C ALA A 162 13.13 -3.18 0.14
N PHE A 163 13.33 -1.92 -0.27
CA PHE A 163 12.29 -0.89 -0.29
C PHE A 163 12.20 -0.16 -1.63
N LYS A 164 11.00 0.31 -1.97
CA LYS A 164 10.70 1.20 -3.11
C LYS A 164 9.66 2.24 -2.68
N LEU A 165 9.69 3.40 -3.34
CA LEU A 165 8.77 4.50 -3.08
C LEU A 165 7.97 4.72 -4.36
N VAL A 166 6.65 4.84 -4.21
CA VAL A 166 5.75 5.18 -5.32
C VAL A 166 5.02 6.46 -4.94
N ASP A 167 5.02 7.45 -5.83
CA ASP A 167 4.29 8.70 -5.63
C ASP A 167 2.92 8.61 -6.29
N GLY A 168 1.85 8.66 -5.48
CA GLY A 168 0.47 8.50 -5.91
C GLY A 168 0.06 9.45 -7.03
N SER A 169 0.55 10.70 -6.97
CA SER A 169 0.23 11.74 -7.96
C SER A 169 0.75 11.45 -9.36
N SER A 170 1.71 10.51 -9.48
CA SER A 170 2.40 10.21 -10.74
C SER A 170 1.94 8.91 -11.41
N ILE A 171 1.17 8.07 -10.70
CA ILE A 171 0.93 6.68 -11.08
C ILE A 171 0.23 6.56 -12.43
N SER A 172 -0.90 7.24 -12.61
CA SER A 172 -1.68 7.19 -13.86
C SER A 172 -0.90 7.64 -15.09
N ARG A 173 0.08 8.52 -14.89
CA ARG A 173 0.96 8.99 -15.97
C ARG A 173 2.10 8.01 -16.24
N ILE A 174 2.86 7.64 -15.20
CA ILE A 174 4.07 6.80 -15.32
C ILE A 174 3.72 5.37 -15.73
N TYR A 175 2.62 4.84 -15.20
CA TYR A 175 2.17 3.47 -15.45
C TYR A 175 0.98 3.41 -16.42
N SER A 176 0.87 4.38 -17.33
CA SER A 176 -0.02 4.27 -18.48
C SER A 176 0.50 3.22 -19.48
N ASN A 177 -0.40 2.43 -20.06
CA ASN A 177 -0.14 1.45 -21.10
C ASN A 177 1.06 0.52 -20.77
N ARG A 178 1.09 -0.02 -19.56
CA ARG A 178 2.12 -0.96 -19.11
C ARG A 178 1.73 -2.38 -19.46
N SER A 179 2.69 -3.18 -19.91
CA SER A 179 2.51 -4.62 -20.10
C SER A 179 2.60 -5.31 -18.74
N ILE A 180 1.48 -5.80 -18.25
CA ILE A 180 1.36 -6.53 -16.99
C ILE A 180 1.16 -8.01 -17.29
N GLU A 181 2.03 -8.85 -16.73
CA GLU A 181 1.87 -10.30 -16.80
C GLU A 181 0.80 -10.78 -15.81
N SER A 182 -0.20 -11.46 -16.33
CA SER A 182 -1.24 -12.16 -15.58
C SER A 182 -0.64 -13.35 -14.82
N HIS A 183 -0.88 -13.42 -13.52
CA HIS A 183 -0.45 -14.54 -12.70
C HIS A 183 -1.10 -15.86 -13.15
N SER A 184 -2.39 -15.85 -13.49
CA SER A 184 -3.14 -17.08 -13.79
C SER A 184 -2.89 -17.60 -15.20
N THR A 185 -2.78 -16.70 -16.18
CA THR A 185 -2.66 -17.10 -17.60
C THR A 185 -1.27 -16.92 -18.18
N GLN A 186 -0.39 -16.14 -17.54
CA GLN A 186 0.91 -15.72 -18.07
C GLN A 186 0.82 -14.82 -19.32
N ASP A 187 -0.38 -14.36 -19.67
CA ASP A 187 -0.56 -13.41 -20.77
C ASP A 187 -0.06 -12.02 -20.37
N LEU A 188 0.44 -11.28 -21.36
CA LEU A 188 0.77 -9.87 -21.22
C LEU A 188 -0.46 -9.03 -21.56
N ILE A 189 -0.94 -8.28 -20.57
CA ILE A 189 -2.11 -7.41 -20.67
C ILE A 189 -1.65 -5.97 -20.64
N LEU A 190 -2.09 -5.16 -21.60
CA LEU A 190 -1.84 -3.73 -21.56
C LEU A 190 -2.78 -3.07 -20.55
N TYR A 191 -2.23 -2.48 -19.49
CA TYR A 191 -2.98 -1.89 -18.39
C TYR A 191 -2.57 -0.43 -18.15
N SER A 192 -3.54 0.41 -17.82
CA SER A 192 -3.31 1.79 -17.39
C SER A 192 -3.94 1.99 -16.03
N PHE A 193 -3.12 2.36 -15.04
CA PHE A 193 -3.61 2.61 -13.69
C PHE A 193 -4.44 3.91 -13.65
N PRO A 194 -5.61 3.91 -12.96
CA PRO A 194 -6.44 5.11 -12.83
C PRO A 194 -5.78 6.15 -11.91
N HIS A 195 -6.33 7.37 -11.90
CA HIS A 195 -5.74 8.52 -11.20
C HIS A 195 -5.61 8.34 -9.68
N HIS A 196 -6.49 7.56 -9.05
CA HIS A 196 -6.51 7.34 -7.60
C HIS A 196 -6.06 5.93 -7.19
N SER A 197 -5.39 5.22 -8.08
CA SER A 197 -4.82 3.90 -7.78
C SER A 197 -3.51 4.05 -7.00
N SER A 198 -3.24 3.13 -6.07
CA SER A 198 -1.95 3.02 -5.36
C SER A 198 -0.87 2.35 -6.21
N GLY A 199 -1.20 1.93 -7.43
CA GLY A 199 -0.26 1.52 -8.47
C GLY A 199 0.19 0.06 -8.40
N PRO A 200 1.24 -0.29 -9.16
CA PRO A 200 1.76 -1.65 -9.18
C PRO A 200 2.44 -2.01 -7.87
N PHE A 201 2.61 -3.32 -7.62
CA PHE A 201 3.43 -3.80 -6.52
C PHE A 201 4.60 -4.66 -6.99
N GLY A 202 5.58 -4.85 -6.11
CA GLY A 202 6.65 -5.80 -6.31
C GLY A 202 7.57 -5.42 -7.48
N ASN A 203 7.69 -6.34 -8.45
CA ASN A 203 8.56 -6.14 -9.62
C ASN A 203 7.89 -5.31 -10.73
N ASP A 204 6.58 -5.08 -10.65
CA ASP A 204 5.89 -4.25 -11.63
C ASP A 204 6.14 -2.75 -11.34
N ILE A 205 6.71 -2.41 -10.17
CA ILE A 205 7.21 -1.07 -9.84
C ILE A 205 8.56 -0.88 -10.54
N ASP A 206 8.74 0.24 -11.22
CA ASP A 206 10.02 0.59 -11.86
C ASP A 206 11.17 0.74 -10.83
N GLY A 207 12.42 0.67 -11.31
CA GLY A 207 13.61 0.87 -10.48
C GLY A 207 14.06 -0.33 -9.66
N GLU A 208 15.19 -0.16 -8.97
CA GLU A 208 15.84 -1.19 -8.15
C GLU A 208 15.36 -1.13 -6.70
N TRP A 209 15.37 -2.28 -6.01
CA TRP A 209 15.09 -2.34 -4.58
C TRP A 209 16.24 -1.73 -3.76
N MET A 210 15.92 -0.79 -2.87
CA MET A 210 16.89 -0.06 -2.05
C MET A 210 17.07 -0.69 -0.67
N THR A 211 18.25 -0.53 -0.08
CA THR A 211 18.49 -0.87 1.33
C THR A 211 17.73 0.11 2.25
N PRO A 212 17.45 -0.25 3.52
CA PRO A 212 16.83 0.67 4.47
C PRO A 212 17.51 2.04 4.54
N ASP A 213 18.85 2.06 4.58
CA ASP A 213 19.62 3.31 4.69
C ASP A 213 19.48 4.22 3.46
N ASN A 214 19.53 3.63 2.26
CA ASN A 214 19.37 4.38 1.02
C ASN A 214 17.93 4.85 0.85
N PHE A 215 16.98 4.01 1.22
CA PHE A 215 15.57 4.36 1.21
C PHE A 215 15.25 5.50 2.17
N PHE A 216 15.82 5.48 3.38
CA PHE A 216 15.64 6.56 4.35
C PHE A 216 16.12 7.91 3.80
N ARG A 217 17.26 7.94 3.09
CA ARG A 217 17.76 9.15 2.42
C ARG A 217 16.81 9.62 1.32
N LEU A 218 16.27 8.70 0.52
CA LEU A 218 15.27 9.02 -0.49
C LEU A 218 14.02 9.61 0.16
N LEU A 219 13.47 8.95 1.19
CA LEU A 219 12.27 9.40 1.89
C LEU A 219 12.48 10.77 2.55
N ALA A 220 13.65 11.03 3.13
CA ALA A 220 13.99 12.33 3.70
C ALA A 220 14.09 13.44 2.63
N PHE A 221 14.50 13.10 1.41
CA PHE A 221 14.56 14.03 0.29
C PHE A 221 13.19 14.29 -0.33
N GLU A 222 12.43 13.23 -0.58
CA GLU A 222 11.12 13.25 -1.21
C GLU A 222 10.02 13.78 -0.28
N GLY A 223 10.20 13.60 1.04
CA GLY A 223 9.18 13.90 2.03
C GLY A 223 8.05 12.88 2.10
N LEU A 224 7.21 13.05 3.12
CA LEU A 224 6.01 12.26 3.40
C LEU A 224 4.81 12.80 2.60
N GLY A 225 3.70 12.04 2.56
CA GLY A 225 2.46 12.44 1.91
C GLY A 225 1.80 11.25 1.20
N TRP A 226 1.11 11.54 0.09
CA TRP A 226 0.48 10.53 -0.77
C TRP A 226 1.53 9.73 -1.56
N LYS A 227 2.28 8.91 -0.82
CA LYS A 227 3.37 8.10 -1.32
C LYS A 227 3.38 6.76 -0.59
N ASP A 228 3.39 5.68 -1.34
CA ASP A 228 3.46 4.33 -0.80
C ASP A 228 4.90 3.89 -0.58
N ILE A 229 5.19 3.41 0.63
CA ILE A 229 6.42 2.68 0.92
C ILE A 229 6.16 1.21 0.64
N HIS A 230 6.76 0.68 -0.41
CA HIS A 230 6.76 -0.75 -0.69
C HIS A 230 7.97 -1.41 -0.04
N ALA A 231 7.75 -2.57 0.57
CA ALA A 231 8.79 -3.37 1.19
C ALA A 231 8.68 -4.85 0.80
N THR A 232 9.82 -5.54 0.76
CA THR A 232 9.88 -6.99 0.52
C THR A 232 10.98 -7.67 1.33
N ASN A 233 10.70 -8.91 1.74
CA ASN A 233 11.63 -9.80 2.43
C ASN A 233 12.19 -10.90 1.49
N THR A 234 11.73 -10.96 0.23
CA THR A 234 12.14 -11.99 -0.74
C THR A 234 13.16 -11.51 -1.76
N ARG A 235 13.39 -10.20 -1.87
CA ARG A 235 14.33 -9.60 -2.82
C ARG A 235 15.60 -9.11 -2.13
N ARG A 236 16.69 -9.10 -2.90
CA ARG A 236 17.94 -8.48 -2.47
C ARG A 236 17.88 -7.00 -2.80
N ALA A 237 18.13 -6.17 -1.80
CA ALA A 237 18.40 -4.76 -2.03
C ALA A 237 19.79 -4.56 -2.66
N ARG A 238 19.91 -3.53 -3.49
CA ARG A 238 21.22 -3.02 -3.90
C ARG A 238 21.65 -1.91 -2.93
N SER A 239 22.80 -2.11 -2.29
CA SER A 239 23.49 -1.04 -1.57
C SER A 239 24.16 -0.13 -2.59
N ILE A 240 23.74 1.12 -2.66
CA ILE A 240 24.57 2.17 -3.22
C ILE A 240 25.64 2.46 -2.19
N ASN A 241 26.78 1.78 -2.33
CA ASN A 241 27.96 2.08 -1.54
C ASN A 241 28.45 3.48 -1.92
N SER A 242 28.45 4.41 -0.95
CA SER A 242 29.10 5.72 -1.08
C SER A 242 30.62 5.62 -1.29
N THR A 243 31.21 4.41 -1.28
CA THR A 243 32.66 4.20 -1.43
C THR A 243 33.18 4.27 -2.87
N LYS A 244 32.34 4.53 -3.89
CA LYS A 244 32.85 4.92 -5.22
C LYS A 244 33.11 6.43 -5.38
N SER A 245 32.83 7.27 -4.39
CA SER A 245 33.13 8.71 -4.43
C SER A 245 34.29 9.14 -3.53
N CYS A 246 35.13 8.21 -3.03
CA CYS A 246 36.29 8.56 -2.20
C CYS A 246 37.64 8.35 -2.90
N GLN A 247 37.71 8.59 -4.21
CA GLN A 247 38.96 8.93 -4.91
C GLN A 247 38.61 9.75 -6.15
N LEU A 248 38.13 10.98 -5.97
CA LEU A 248 38.26 12.05 -6.97
C LEU A 248 38.17 13.39 -6.24
N SER A 249 39.28 14.11 -6.33
CA SER A 249 39.58 15.48 -5.92
C SER A 249 38.44 16.41 -5.49
N ARG A 250 38.71 17.11 -4.38
CA ARG A 250 38.14 18.40 -3.98
C ARG A 250 37.70 19.27 -5.18
N SER A 251 36.40 19.32 -5.47
CA SER A 251 35.72 20.51 -5.99
C SER A 251 34.20 20.34 -5.85
N THR A 252 33.61 21.17 -4.99
CA THR A 252 32.21 21.66 -5.01
C THR A 252 31.21 20.94 -5.94
N ASN A 253 30.38 20.05 -5.36
CA ASN A 253 28.92 19.88 -5.54
C ASN A 253 28.50 18.44 -5.21
N ASN A 254 28.28 18.14 -3.92
CA ASN A 254 27.84 16.82 -3.44
C ASN A 254 26.31 16.58 -3.56
N GLY A 255 25.57 17.43 -4.28
CA GLY A 255 24.13 17.26 -4.48
C GLY A 255 23.76 16.51 -5.77
N ASP A 256 24.56 16.62 -6.83
CA ASP A 256 24.15 16.23 -8.18
C ASP A 256 24.39 14.74 -8.52
N GLU A 257 25.33 14.06 -7.85
CA GLU A 257 25.60 12.63 -8.14
C GLU A 257 24.48 11.71 -7.63
N LEU A 258 23.90 11.96 -6.45
CA LEU A 258 22.72 11.24 -5.96
C LEU A 258 21.52 11.49 -6.88
N LEU A 259 21.33 12.74 -7.32
CA LEU A 259 20.24 13.15 -8.22
C LEU A 259 20.28 12.44 -9.58
N SER A 260 21.47 12.12 -10.11
CA SER A 260 21.59 11.37 -11.37
C SER A 260 21.13 9.91 -11.26
N TYR A 261 21.22 9.32 -10.05
CA TYR A 261 20.84 7.93 -9.79
C TYR A 261 19.34 7.77 -9.50
N PHE A 262 18.71 8.79 -8.91
CA PHE A 262 17.26 8.79 -8.64
C PHE A 262 16.42 9.29 -9.83
N ARG A 263 17.01 10.00 -10.79
CA ARG A 263 16.36 10.39 -12.06
C ARG A 263 16.43 9.28 -13.12
N LEU A 264 15.85 8.12 -12.84
CA LEU A 264 15.47 7.15 -13.88
C LEU A 264 13.95 7.01 -13.94
N SER A 265 13.29 8.15 -14.13
CA SER A 265 11.92 8.25 -14.65
C SER A 265 11.65 9.72 -15.00
N LYS A 266 12.02 10.12 -16.21
CA LYS A 266 11.42 11.27 -16.89
C LYS A 266 10.65 10.76 -18.09
#